data_AF-A0A9X8E145-F1
#
_entry.id   AF-A0A9X8E145-F1
#
_cell.length_a   1.000
_cell.length_b   1.000
_cell.length_c   1.000
_cell.angle_alpha   90.00
_cell.angle_beta   90.00
_cell.angle_gamma   90.00
#
_symmetry.space_group_name_H-M   'P 1'
#
loop_
_entity.id
_entity.type
_entity.pdbx_description
1 polymer ?
#
loop_
_entity_poly.entity_id
_entity_poly.type
_entity_poly.pdbx_seq_one_letter_code
_entity_poly.pdbx_strand_id
1 'polypeptide(L)'
;MSIPVKSRFSEYEDVLILREVNARLPFMAKRGLVMVGWAAVAEAVASQEEFSRPGFDAKRAQNRFTLLLEGHRVRDDESMRASGVAEDYSEKSQLLDELSSVYDDWKKRDKLRLEDVMR
;
A
#
# COMPACT_ATOMS: atom_id res chain seq x y z
N MET A 1 -14.34 -21.68 -22.67
CA MET A 1 -13.19 -21.10 -21.93
C MET A 1 -13.44 -19.61 -21.79
N SER A 2 -14.01 -19.18 -20.66
CA SER A 2 -14.19 -17.75 -20.35
C SER A 2 -12.83 -17.15 -20.01
N ILE A 3 -12.40 -16.16 -20.79
CA ILE A 3 -11.22 -15.35 -20.48
C ILE A 3 -11.46 -14.74 -19.09
N PRO A 4 -10.58 -14.92 -18.10
CA PRO A 4 -10.76 -14.29 -16.80
C PRO A 4 -10.77 -12.78 -17.02
N VAL A 5 -11.92 -12.14 -16.84
CA VAL A 5 -12.00 -10.68 -16.80
C VAL A 5 -11.11 -10.26 -15.64
N LYS A 6 -10.14 -9.37 -15.89
CA LYS A 6 -9.33 -8.77 -14.81
C LYS A 6 -10.27 -7.99 -13.89
N SER A 7 -10.79 -8.66 -12.87
CA SER A 7 -11.64 -8.03 -11.85
C SER A 7 -10.83 -6.94 -11.15
N ARG A 8 -11.42 -5.74 -10.98
CA ARG A 8 -10.82 -4.66 -10.18
C ARG A 8 -10.80 -5.09 -8.71
N PHE A 9 -9.77 -4.70 -7.97
CA PHE A 9 -9.76 -4.85 -6.50
C PHE A 9 -10.94 -4.08 -5.91
N SER A 10 -11.67 -4.73 -5.01
CA SER A 10 -12.70 -4.12 -4.20
C SER A 10 -12.08 -3.29 -3.08
N GLU A 11 -12.88 -2.43 -2.47
CA GLU A 11 -12.44 -1.63 -1.32
C GLU A 11 -12.08 -2.51 -0.11
N TYR A 12 -12.85 -3.57 0.11
CA TYR A 12 -12.58 -4.53 1.18
C TYR A 12 -11.23 -5.23 0.98
N GLU A 13 -10.93 -5.71 -0.24
CA GLU A 13 -9.62 -6.29 -0.55
C GLU A 13 -8.48 -5.28 -0.38
N ASP A 14 -8.72 -4.00 -0.70
CA ASP A 14 -7.73 -2.95 -0.44
C ASP A 14 -7.46 -2.79 1.05
N VAL A 15 -8.50 -2.82 1.89
CA VAL A 15 -8.36 -2.76 3.35
C VAL A 15 -7.55 -3.94 3.88
N LEU A 16 -7.82 -5.17 3.42
CA LEU A 16 -7.04 -6.34 3.84
C LEU A 16 -5.55 -6.18 3.50
N ILE A 17 -5.25 -5.70 2.28
CA ILE A 17 -3.87 -5.44 1.88
C ILE A 17 -3.25 -4.35 2.75
N LEU A 18 -3.94 -3.24 2.97
CA LEU A 18 -3.42 -2.10 3.74
C LEU A 18 -3.17 -2.47 5.21
N ARG A 19 -4.05 -3.27 5.83
CA ARG A 19 -3.83 -3.81 7.19
C ARG A 19 -2.54 -4.61 7.28
N GLU A 20 -2.34 -5.56 6.38
CA GLU A 20 -1.13 -6.41 6.41
C GLU A 20 0.15 -5.63 6.08
N VAL A 21 0.06 -4.60 5.22
CA VAL A 21 1.14 -3.65 4.95
C VAL A 21 1.46 -2.81 6.19
N ASN A 22 0.45 -2.28 6.89
CA ASN A 22 0.65 -1.50 8.12
C ASN A 22 1.30 -2.32 9.23
N ALA A 23 0.87 -3.58 9.38
CA ALA A 23 1.42 -4.49 10.38
C ALA A 23 2.89 -4.89 10.12
N ARG A 24 3.34 -4.94 8.85
CA ARG A 24 4.68 -5.45 8.48
C ARG A 24 5.66 -4.40 7.98
N LEU A 25 5.17 -3.25 7.54
CA LEU A 25 5.94 -2.17 6.91
C LEU A 25 6.97 -2.71 5.91
N PRO A 26 6.56 -3.48 4.88
CA PRO A 26 7.46 -4.25 4.01
C PRO A 26 8.51 -3.39 3.28
N PHE A 27 8.21 -2.12 3.04
CA PHE A 27 9.13 -1.15 2.44
C PHE A 27 10.25 -0.71 3.39
N MET A 28 10.07 -0.82 4.71
CA MET A 28 11.11 -0.53 5.70
C MET A 28 12.08 -1.70 5.94
N ALA A 29 11.87 -2.85 5.31
CA ALA A 29 12.78 -3.99 5.44
C ALA A 29 14.20 -3.63 4.98
N LYS A 30 15.20 -4.35 5.52
CA LYS A 30 16.61 -4.15 5.14
C LYS A 30 16.79 -4.27 3.62
N ARG A 31 17.78 -3.55 3.07
CA ARG A 31 18.13 -3.62 1.64
C ARG A 31 18.33 -5.08 1.22
N GLY A 32 17.68 -5.47 0.12
CA GLY A 32 17.66 -6.86 -0.37
C GLY A 32 16.55 -7.74 0.21
N LEU A 33 15.88 -7.33 1.29
CA LEU A 33 14.80 -8.08 1.94
C LEU A 33 13.40 -7.47 1.72
N VAL A 34 13.30 -6.31 1.05
CA VAL A 34 12.02 -5.64 0.77
C VAL A 34 11.01 -6.56 0.10
N MET A 35 11.43 -7.32 -0.92
CA MET A 35 10.53 -8.26 -1.60
C MET A 35 10.15 -9.48 -0.75
N VAL A 36 10.97 -9.84 0.24
CA VAL A 36 10.60 -10.86 1.24
C VAL A 36 9.50 -10.33 2.16
N GLY A 37 9.60 -9.07 2.59
CA GLY A 37 8.52 -8.40 3.33
C GLY A 37 7.22 -8.35 2.54
N TRP A 38 7.29 -7.99 1.25
CA TRP A 38 6.12 -8.00 0.37
C TRP A 38 5.55 -9.40 0.13
N ALA A 39 6.39 -10.44 0.08
CA ALA A 39 5.94 -11.82 -0.01
C ALA A 39 5.16 -12.23 1.25
N ALA A 40 5.65 -11.86 2.43
CA ALA A 40 4.96 -12.12 3.70
C ALA A 40 3.61 -11.39 3.79
N VAL A 41 3.50 -10.18 3.24
CA VAL A 41 2.21 -9.49 3.09
C VAL A 41 1.29 -10.28 2.16
N ALA A 42 1.76 -10.65 0.97
CA ALA A 42 0.95 -11.37 -0.01
C ALA A 42 0.43 -12.71 0.53
N GLU A 43 1.29 -13.46 1.24
CA GLU A 43 0.92 -14.72 1.89
C GLU A 43 -0.13 -14.52 2.98
N ALA A 44 0.05 -13.52 3.85
CA ALA A 44 -0.89 -13.25 4.94
C ALA A 44 -2.25 -12.72 4.47
N VAL A 45 -2.29 -11.97 3.37
CA VAL A 45 -3.55 -11.57 2.75
C VAL A 45 -4.21 -12.76 2.06
N ALA A 46 -3.43 -13.58 1.34
CA ALA A 46 -3.94 -14.74 0.60
C ALA A 46 -4.41 -15.90 1.51
N SER A 47 -4.01 -15.91 2.79
CA SER A 47 -4.51 -16.88 3.77
C SER A 47 -5.88 -16.52 4.36
N GLN A 48 -6.39 -15.31 4.09
CA GLN A 48 -7.71 -14.88 4.52
C GLN A 48 -8.76 -15.43 3.55
N GLU A 49 -9.81 -16.07 4.08
CA GLU A 49 -10.86 -16.73 3.29
C GLU A 49 -11.58 -15.75 2.36
N GLU A 50 -11.67 -14.48 2.78
CA GLU A 50 -12.32 -13.40 2.08
C GLU A 50 -11.49 -12.83 0.92
N PHE A 51 -10.21 -13.22 0.80
CA PHE A 51 -9.31 -12.74 -0.25
C PHE A 51 -9.12 -13.78 -1.36
N SER A 52 -9.95 -13.69 -2.40
CA SER A 52 -10.00 -14.67 -3.49
C SER A 52 -9.27 -14.21 -4.76
N ARG A 53 -8.01 -13.76 -4.64
CA ARG A 53 -7.19 -13.33 -5.80
C ARG A 53 -6.16 -14.39 -6.23
N PRO A 54 -6.39 -15.12 -7.34
CA PRO A 54 -5.43 -16.09 -7.83
C PRO A 54 -4.10 -15.42 -8.21
N GLY A 55 -2.99 -16.04 -7.81
CA GLY A 55 -1.65 -15.57 -8.10
C GLY A 55 -1.35 -14.18 -7.53
N PHE A 56 -1.91 -13.84 -6.37
CA PHE A 56 -1.51 -12.65 -5.63
C PHE A 56 -0.13 -12.89 -5.01
N ASP A 57 0.86 -12.10 -5.42
CA ASP A 57 2.26 -12.25 -5.04
C ASP A 57 2.84 -10.94 -4.52
N ALA A 58 4.09 -10.99 -4.07
CA ALA A 58 4.82 -9.84 -3.53
C ALA A 58 4.78 -8.61 -4.46
N LYS A 59 4.92 -8.83 -5.78
CA LYS A 59 4.94 -7.74 -6.76
C LYS A 59 3.55 -7.12 -6.92
N ARG A 60 2.50 -7.92 -6.91
CA ARG A 60 1.11 -7.44 -6.97
C ARG A 60 0.70 -6.71 -5.69
N ALA A 61 1.13 -7.18 -4.52
CA ALA A 61 0.93 -6.48 -3.26
C ALA A 61 1.62 -5.10 -3.26
N GLN A 62 2.91 -5.06 -3.64
CA GLN A 62 3.64 -3.80 -3.76
C GLN A 62 2.98 -2.83 -4.76
N ASN A 63 2.68 -3.30 -5.97
CA ASN A 63 2.06 -2.47 -7.00
C ASN A 63 0.69 -1.95 -6.54
N ARG A 64 -0.10 -2.78 -5.86
CA ARG A 64 -1.42 -2.35 -5.38
C ARG A 64 -1.29 -1.27 -4.31
N PHE A 65 -0.38 -1.44 -3.36
CA PHE A 65 -0.08 -0.43 -2.35
C PHE A 65 0.35 0.91 -2.98
N THR A 66 1.28 0.88 -3.95
CA THR A 66 1.74 2.11 -4.62
C THR A 66 0.59 2.84 -5.32
N LEU A 67 -0.25 2.12 -6.07
CA LEU A 67 -1.41 2.71 -6.73
C LEU A 67 -2.44 3.30 -5.75
N LEU A 68 -2.60 2.69 -4.58
CA LEU A 68 -3.49 3.19 -3.54
C LEU A 68 -2.96 4.47 -2.89
N LEU A 69 -1.66 4.54 -2.59
CA LEU A 69 -1.02 5.76 -2.08
C LEU A 69 -1.10 6.91 -3.08
N GLU A 70 -0.78 6.65 -4.35
CA GLU A 70 -0.86 7.68 -5.40
C GLU A 70 -2.30 8.20 -5.56
N GLY A 71 -3.27 7.29 -5.61
CA GLY A 71 -4.68 7.67 -5.70
C GLY A 71 -5.21 8.41 -4.47
N HIS A 72 -4.67 8.12 -3.28
CA HIS A 72 -5.02 8.84 -2.04
C HIS A 72 -4.56 10.29 -2.09
N ARG A 73 -3.30 10.52 -2.46
CA ARG A 73 -2.71 11.86 -2.56
C ARG A 73 -3.44 12.76 -3.55
N VAL A 74 -3.86 12.20 -4.69
CA VAL A 74 -4.64 12.96 -5.68
C VAL A 74 -5.99 13.39 -5.10
N ARG A 75 -6.67 12.50 -4.36
CA ARG A 75 -7.94 12.84 -3.70
C ARG A 75 -7.74 13.88 -2.60
N ASP A 76 -6.70 13.75 -1.77
CA ASP A 76 -6.42 14.74 -0.72
C ASP A 76 -6.14 16.12 -1.31
N ASP A 77 -5.37 16.19 -2.41
CA ASP A 77 -5.09 17.43 -3.14
C ASP A 77 -6.38 18.06 -3.73
N GLU A 78 -7.27 17.23 -4.31
CA GLU A 78 -8.55 17.68 -4.85
C GLU A 78 -9.50 18.16 -3.74
N SER A 79 -9.63 17.40 -2.65
CA SER A 79 -10.45 17.73 -1.47
C SER A 79 -9.94 18.99 -0.75
N MET A 80 -8.63 19.15 -0.59
CA MET A 80 -8.03 20.35 -0.01
C MET A 80 -8.28 21.59 -0.87
N ARG A 81 -8.27 21.46 -2.20
CA ARG A 81 -8.62 22.53 -3.13
C ARG A 81 -10.14 22.84 -3.14
N ALA A 82 -10.98 21.87 -2.82
CA ALA A 82 -12.44 21.97 -2.95
C ALA A 82 -13.19 22.52 -1.72
N SER A 83 -12.51 22.74 -0.58
CA SER A 83 -13.08 23.30 0.66
C SER A 83 -14.01 22.36 1.47
N GLY A 84 -13.57 22.07 2.70
CA GLY A 84 -14.42 22.09 3.90
C GLY A 84 -15.38 20.93 4.18
N VAL A 85 -15.35 19.83 3.42
CA VAL A 85 -16.18 18.66 3.72
C VAL A 85 -15.32 17.55 4.31
N ALA A 86 -15.56 17.24 5.58
CA ALA A 86 -15.03 16.04 6.21
C ALA A 86 -15.72 14.83 5.55
N GLU A 87 -15.01 14.17 4.62
CA GLU A 87 -15.43 12.86 4.14
C GLU A 87 -15.37 11.86 5.29
N ASP A 88 -16.34 10.95 5.32
CA ASP A 88 -16.43 9.87 6.29
C ASP A 88 -15.11 9.09 6.31
N TYR A 89 -14.43 9.05 7.47
CA TYR A 89 -13.13 8.42 7.62
C TYR A 89 -13.28 6.90 7.52
N SER A 90 -13.34 6.38 6.30
CA SER A 90 -13.26 4.95 6.05
C SER A 90 -11.94 4.42 6.63
N GLU A 91 -11.96 3.16 7.08
CA GLU A 91 -10.73 2.50 7.55
C GLU A 91 -9.62 2.56 6.48
N LYS A 92 -10.00 2.46 5.21
CA LYS A 92 -9.07 2.60 4.09
C LYS A 92 -8.39 3.97 4.08
N SER A 93 -9.14 5.05 4.28
CA SER A 93 -8.58 6.41 4.33
C SER A 93 -7.63 6.56 5.52
N GLN A 94 -8.02 6.08 6.70
CA GLN A 94 -7.19 6.15 7.92
C GLN A 94 -5.86 5.39 7.75
N LEU A 95 -5.92 4.17 7.20
CA LEU A 95 -4.73 3.38 6.91
C LEU A 95 -3.85 4.06 5.85
N LEU A 96 -4.43 4.71 4.85
CA LEU A 96 -3.67 5.42 3.81
C LEU A 96 -3.00 6.69 4.34
N ASP A 97 -3.66 7.43 5.23
CA ASP A 97 -3.08 8.60 5.91
C ASP A 97 -1.85 8.19 6.74
N GLU A 98 -2.01 7.16 7.59
CA GLU A 98 -0.93 6.63 8.42
C GLU A 98 0.22 6.10 7.56
N LEU A 99 -0.08 5.21 6.60
CA LEU A 99 0.93 4.60 5.73
C LEU A 99 1.62 5.64 4.84
N SER A 100 0.92 6.67 4.36
CA SER A 100 1.53 7.72 3.55
C SER A 100 2.56 8.49 4.37
N SER A 101 2.21 8.88 5.60
CA SER A 101 3.13 9.55 6.53
C SER A 101 4.37 8.71 6.82
N VAL A 102 4.17 7.44 7.20
CA VAL A 102 5.25 6.49 7.52
C VAL A 102 6.14 6.22 6.31
N TYR A 103 5.55 6.09 5.11
CA TYR A 103 6.27 5.84 3.88
C TYR A 103 7.11 7.04 3.43
N ASP A 104 6.59 8.26 3.55
CA ASP A 104 7.33 9.47 3.17
C ASP A 104 8.49 9.75 4.10
N ASP A 105 8.31 9.54 5.40
CA ASP A 105 9.39 9.63 6.38
C ASP A 105 10.49 8.60 6.12
N TRP A 106 10.11 7.36 5.82
CA TRP A 106 11.06 6.33 5.41
C TRP A 106 11.82 6.72 4.13
N LYS A 107 11.11 7.17 3.09
CA LYS A 107 11.71 7.63 1.82
C LYS A 107 12.73 8.74 2.04
N LYS A 108 12.40 9.74 2.88
CA LYS A 108 13.30 10.85 3.22
C LYS A 108 14.58 10.33 3.90
N ARG A 109 14.44 9.45 4.90
CA ARG A 109 15.57 8.86 5.63
C ARG A 109 16.44 7.99 4.74
N ASP A 110 15.84 7.15 3.90
CA ASP A 110 16.60 6.29 2.98
C ASP A 110 17.34 7.12 1.91
N LYS A 111 16.73 8.20 1.41
CA LYS A 111 17.39 9.14 0.51
C LYS A 111 18.62 9.80 1.16
N LEU A 112 18.49 10.33 2.39
CA LEU A 112 19.61 10.91 3.12
C LEU A 112 20.74 9.91 3.33
N ARG A 113 20.41 8.67 3.72
CA ARG A 113 21.38 7.59 3.89
C ARG A 113 22.12 7.27 2.60
N LEU A 114 21.44 7.30 1.45
CA LEU A 114 22.07 7.06 0.15
C LEU A 114 22.99 8.23 -0.24
N GLU A 115 22.59 9.48 0.03
CA GLU A 115 23.40 10.67 -0.22
C GLU A 115 24.68 10.68 0.64
N ASP A 116 24.60 10.29 1.91
CA ASP A 116 25.77 10.16 2.80
C ASP A 116 26.75 9.07 2.35
N VAL A 117 26.26 7.96 1.80
CA VAL A 117 27.12 6.87 1.28
C VAL A 117 27.82 7.27 -0.02
N MET A 118 27.26 8.22 -0.77
CA MET A 118 27.83 8.71 -2.03
C MET A 118 28.81 9.88 -1.86
N ARG A 119 28.98 10.37 -0.62
CA ARG A 119 29.90 11.45 -0.25
C ARG A 119 31.24 10.91 0.22
#